data_AF-A0A3B9YEC4-F1
#
_entry.id   AF-A0A3B9YEC4-F1
#
_cell.length_a   1.000
_cell.length_b   1.000
_cell.length_c   1.000
_cell.angle_alpha   90.00
_cell.angle_beta   90.00
_cell.angle_gamma   90.00
#
_symmetry.space_group_name_H-M   'P 1'
#
loop_
_entity.id
_entity.type
_entity.pdbx_description
1 polymer ?
#
loop_
_entity_poly.entity_id
_entity_poly.type
_entity_poly.pdbx_seq_one_letter_code
_entity_poly.pdbx_strand_id
1 'polypeptide(L)'
;MRALPLLFALVLAPSSAWADANSGTSGATFLRLDQGARAMGMGGAFAAVADDASALWWNPAGIARSSFTDILVGHTAHIEQISSQVFGIIRPVKMAQFQRAAYGVSFTYLSIPGIEGMDANKNPTGTLDANSMAGGFAFGAAVTPEVTVGAQAKMIREKLATESGSGFAFDLGAQYRRDRLGAGIALQHAGPAFKIGGVSSPLPMLYRGGLSYALFPRFTMALDGEKPTDADARMHVGGEGFFTPTLAFRMGFQPMKNVGSGAGYSLGFGFKGVVGGGDSLGDGKTWWERSQTDIEYALRGKNAFLISFDYAFLSFGDFSNTHRLTLGLKF
;
A
#
# COMPACT_ATOMS: atom_id res chain seq x y z
N MET A 1 34.81 1.42 12.24
CA MET A 1 33.45 1.62 11.67
C MET A 1 32.41 1.39 12.77
N ARG A 2 32.12 2.42 13.58
CA ARG A 2 31.09 2.37 14.64
C ARG A 2 30.46 3.77 14.76
N ALA A 3 29.50 4.08 13.89
CA ALA A 3 28.76 5.35 13.98
C ALA A 3 27.33 5.28 13.38
N LEU A 4 26.77 4.08 13.14
CA LEU A 4 25.48 3.94 12.43
C LEU A 4 24.23 3.59 13.26
N PRO A 5 24.28 3.14 14.54
CA PRO A 5 23.03 2.94 15.30
C PRO A 5 22.39 4.26 15.77
N LEU A 6 23.07 5.41 15.61
CA LEU A 6 22.57 6.72 16.03
C LEU A 6 21.57 7.35 15.04
N LEU A 7 21.49 6.89 13.79
CA LEU A 7 20.57 7.48 12.80
C LEU A 7 19.11 7.06 13.02
N PHE A 8 18.86 5.93 13.69
CA PHE A 8 17.51 5.45 14.01
C PHE A 8 17.00 5.89 15.40
N ALA A 9 17.88 6.41 16.27
CA ALA A 9 17.50 6.92 17.59
C ALA A 9 16.94 8.36 17.55
N LEU A 10 16.90 8.99 16.37
CA LEU A 10 16.47 10.38 16.17
C LEU A 10 15.09 10.48 15.48
N VAL A 11 14.10 9.67 15.89
CA VAL A 11 12.72 9.74 15.35
C VAL A 11 11.67 10.08 16.43
N LEU A 12 12.12 10.46 17.63
CA LEU A 12 11.22 10.92 18.72
C LEU A 12 11.19 12.45 18.88
N ALA A 13 11.80 13.22 17.97
CA ALA A 13 11.65 14.67 18.00
C ALA A 13 10.24 15.03 17.46
N PRO A 14 9.42 15.81 18.20
CA PRO A 14 8.14 16.28 17.71
C PRO A 14 8.41 17.12 16.45
N SER A 15 7.99 16.60 15.29
CA SER A 15 8.05 17.37 14.06
C SER A 15 7.10 18.56 14.20
N SER A 16 7.66 19.76 14.21
CA SER A 16 6.91 21.00 14.03
C SER A 16 6.32 20.96 12.61
N ALA A 17 5.12 20.40 12.49
CA ALA A 17 4.40 20.26 11.24
C ALA A 17 4.04 21.64 10.67
N TRP A 18 4.31 21.83 9.38
CA TRP A 18 3.83 22.99 8.63
C TRP A 18 2.34 22.80 8.40
N ALA A 19 1.52 23.64 9.03
CA ALA A 19 0.08 23.67 8.80
C ALA A 19 -0.20 24.16 7.37
N ASP A 20 -0.95 23.38 6.58
CA ASP A 20 -1.31 23.76 5.22
C ASP A 20 -2.68 24.46 5.17
N ALA A 21 -2.73 25.65 4.56
CA ALA A 21 -3.95 26.42 4.40
C ALA A 21 -4.99 25.74 3.48
N ASN A 22 -4.57 24.74 2.69
CA ASN A 22 -5.44 23.99 1.77
C ASN A 22 -6.01 22.70 2.37
N SER A 23 -5.99 22.54 3.71
CA SER A 23 -6.43 21.30 4.33
C SER A 23 -7.90 20.98 4.03
N GLY A 24 -8.16 19.79 3.46
CA GLY A 24 -9.52 19.29 3.21
C GLY A 24 -10.23 19.88 1.98
N THR A 25 -9.52 20.53 1.06
CA THR A 25 -10.13 21.11 -0.15
C THR A 25 -10.17 20.14 -1.35
N SER A 26 -9.66 18.91 -1.21
CA SER A 26 -9.57 17.95 -2.32
C SER A 26 -10.86 17.14 -2.52
N GLY A 27 -11.13 16.78 -3.77
CA GLY A 27 -12.14 15.76 -4.11
C GLY A 27 -11.53 14.35 -4.14
N ALA A 28 -12.33 13.30 -4.31
CA ALA A 28 -11.83 11.92 -4.41
C ALA A 28 -10.90 11.50 -3.26
N THR A 29 -11.20 11.92 -2.02
CA THR A 29 -10.34 11.74 -0.85
C THR A 29 -10.08 10.27 -0.49
N PHE A 30 -10.96 9.35 -0.92
CA PHE A 30 -10.76 7.90 -0.76
C PHE A 30 -9.43 7.40 -1.35
N LEU A 31 -8.87 8.12 -2.32
CA LEU A 31 -7.58 7.80 -2.93
C LEU A 31 -6.42 7.84 -1.92
N ARG A 32 -6.56 8.62 -0.85
CA ARG A 32 -5.56 8.72 0.24
C ARG A 32 -5.64 7.56 1.23
N LEU A 33 -6.65 6.70 1.13
CA LEU A 33 -6.76 5.55 2.01
C LEU A 33 -5.69 4.55 1.62
N ASP A 34 -4.75 4.37 2.54
CA ASP A 34 -3.67 3.43 2.38
C ASP A 34 -4.18 1.99 2.29
N GLN A 35 -3.63 1.25 1.32
CA GLN A 35 -4.08 -0.09 0.94
C GLN A 35 -3.02 -1.15 1.25
N GLY A 36 -3.48 -2.37 1.49
CA GLY A 36 -2.62 -3.53 1.71
C GLY A 36 -2.24 -3.74 3.18
N ALA A 37 -2.43 -4.97 3.68
CA ALA A 37 -2.15 -5.28 5.08
C ALA A 37 -0.65 -5.22 5.38
N ARG A 38 0.21 -5.71 4.47
CA ARG A 38 1.68 -5.62 4.63
C ARG A 38 2.15 -4.19 4.87
N ALA A 39 1.75 -3.26 4.00
CA ALA A 39 2.15 -1.85 4.09
C ALA A 39 1.62 -1.18 5.35
N MET A 40 0.38 -1.48 5.74
CA MET A 40 -0.20 -0.92 6.96
C MET A 40 0.35 -1.53 8.24
N GLY A 41 0.78 -2.80 8.22
CA GLY A 41 1.55 -3.41 9.30
C GLY A 41 2.92 -2.73 9.50
N MET A 42 3.43 -2.02 8.48
CA MET A 42 4.63 -1.18 8.53
C MET A 42 4.32 0.29 8.87
N GLY A 43 3.08 0.59 9.27
CA GLY A 43 2.66 1.95 9.62
C GLY A 43 2.71 2.91 8.44
N GLY A 44 2.60 2.41 7.21
CA GLY A 44 2.67 3.22 6.00
C GLY A 44 4.09 3.58 5.53
N ALA A 45 5.14 3.07 6.19
CA ALA A 45 6.52 3.20 5.72
C ALA A 45 6.82 2.17 4.62
N PHE A 46 6.42 2.47 3.38
CA PHE A 46 6.35 1.47 2.30
C PHE A 46 6.95 1.91 0.95
N ALA A 47 7.26 3.18 0.72
CA ALA A 47 7.71 3.68 -0.59
C ALA A 47 8.99 3.01 -1.10
N ALA A 48 9.94 2.70 -0.21
CA ALA A 48 11.22 2.07 -0.56
C ALA A 48 11.17 0.52 -0.56
N VAL A 49 10.22 -0.06 0.19
CA VAL A 49 10.12 -1.52 0.36
C VAL A 49 9.05 -2.16 -0.52
N ALA A 50 8.13 -1.38 -1.11
CA ALA A 50 7.10 -1.86 -2.02
C ALA A 50 7.68 -2.69 -3.17
N ASP A 51 7.38 -3.99 -3.20
CA ASP A 51 7.94 -4.93 -4.17
C ASP A 51 7.02 -6.13 -4.50
N ASP A 52 5.72 -5.98 -4.21
CA ASP A 52 4.66 -6.95 -4.48
C ASP A 52 3.44 -6.25 -5.12
N ALA A 53 2.33 -6.97 -5.32
CA ALA A 53 1.08 -6.43 -5.86
C ALA A 53 0.59 -5.16 -5.16
N SER A 54 0.89 -4.97 -3.86
CA SER A 54 0.52 -3.76 -3.15
C SER A 54 1.29 -2.51 -3.60
N ALA A 55 2.43 -2.67 -4.28
CA ALA A 55 3.20 -1.55 -4.83
C ALA A 55 2.39 -0.65 -5.78
N LEU A 56 1.32 -1.18 -6.38
CA LEU A 56 0.37 -0.41 -7.20
C LEU A 56 -0.29 0.77 -6.46
N TRP A 57 -0.38 0.73 -5.12
CA TRP A 57 -0.97 1.82 -4.32
C TRP A 57 0.06 2.68 -3.58
N TRP A 58 1.35 2.34 -3.64
CA TRP A 58 2.38 3.01 -2.85
C TRP A 58 3.51 3.58 -3.70
N ASN A 59 4.08 2.75 -4.59
CA ASN A 59 5.14 3.15 -5.48
C ASN A 59 5.15 2.24 -6.71
N PRO A 60 4.65 2.71 -7.88
CA PRO A 60 4.55 1.87 -9.06
C PRO A 60 5.90 1.37 -9.58
N ALA A 61 7.04 1.97 -9.19
CA ALA A 61 8.35 1.41 -9.52
C ALA A 61 8.63 0.05 -8.87
N GLY A 62 7.94 -0.27 -7.79
CA GLY A 62 8.06 -1.54 -7.08
C GLY A 62 7.58 -2.74 -7.89
N ILE A 63 6.69 -2.54 -8.87
CA ILE A 63 6.12 -3.66 -9.63
C ILE A 63 7.17 -4.40 -10.47
N ALA A 64 8.22 -3.69 -10.91
CA ALA A 64 9.36 -4.26 -11.62
C ALA A 64 10.26 -5.14 -10.72
N ARG A 65 10.12 -5.04 -9.39
CA ARG A 65 10.86 -5.85 -8.40
C ARG A 65 10.21 -7.20 -8.13
N SER A 66 8.98 -7.45 -8.59
CA SER A 66 8.42 -8.80 -8.57
C SER A 66 9.04 -9.67 -9.67
N SER A 67 9.34 -10.92 -9.34
CA SER A 67 9.86 -11.92 -10.29
C SER A 67 8.77 -12.86 -10.82
N PHE A 68 7.59 -12.84 -10.20
CA PHE A 68 6.46 -13.73 -10.46
C PHE A 68 5.21 -12.90 -10.72
N THR A 69 4.20 -13.50 -11.35
CA THR A 69 2.86 -12.92 -11.31
C THR A 69 2.46 -12.84 -9.85
N ASP A 70 1.89 -11.72 -9.45
CA ASP A 70 1.44 -11.50 -8.09
C ASP A 70 0.04 -10.93 -8.13
N ILE A 71 -0.92 -11.66 -7.57
CA ILE A 71 -2.30 -11.23 -7.41
C ILE A 71 -2.50 -10.93 -5.94
N LEU A 72 -3.16 -9.81 -5.63
CA LEU A 72 -3.57 -9.45 -4.29
C LEU A 72 -5.04 -9.05 -4.30
N VAL A 73 -5.79 -9.61 -3.36
CA VAL A 73 -7.12 -9.14 -2.99
C VAL A 73 -7.08 -8.69 -1.54
N GLY A 74 -7.85 -7.67 -1.20
CA GLY A 74 -7.86 -7.15 0.15
C GLY A 74 -9.20 -6.58 0.56
N HIS A 75 -9.49 -6.73 1.84
CA HIS A 75 -10.61 -6.13 2.52
C HIS A 75 -10.10 -5.29 3.68
N THR A 76 -10.60 -4.06 3.79
CA THR A 76 -10.37 -3.19 4.95
C THR A 76 -11.71 -2.82 5.56
N ALA A 77 -11.87 -3.11 6.86
CA ALA A 77 -12.93 -2.59 7.69
C ALA A 77 -12.40 -1.32 8.38
N HIS A 78 -12.86 -0.16 7.90
CA HIS A 78 -12.59 1.14 8.50
C HIS A 78 -13.59 1.41 9.64
N ILE A 79 -13.50 2.60 10.23
CA ILE A 79 -14.40 3.07 11.28
C ILE A 79 -15.80 3.34 10.68
N GLU A 80 -16.86 3.31 11.49
CA GLU A 80 -18.25 3.61 11.08
C GLU A 80 -18.78 2.70 9.95
N GLN A 81 -18.40 1.42 9.96
CA GLN A 81 -18.82 0.42 8.96
C GLN A 81 -18.41 0.74 7.51
N ILE A 82 -17.55 1.74 7.31
CA ILE A 82 -16.95 2.03 6.01
C ILE A 82 -16.03 0.86 5.66
N SER A 83 -16.07 0.42 4.41
CA SER A 83 -15.20 -0.66 3.95
C SER A 83 -14.58 -0.37 2.60
N SER A 84 -13.34 -0.82 2.41
CA SER A 84 -12.70 -0.80 1.10
C SER A 84 -12.29 -2.20 0.66
N GLN A 85 -12.46 -2.45 -0.63
CA GLN A 85 -12.00 -3.63 -1.33
C GLN A 85 -10.92 -3.25 -2.31
N VAL A 86 -9.87 -4.06 -2.39
CA VAL A 86 -8.80 -3.88 -3.35
C VAL A 86 -8.53 -5.16 -4.12
N PHE A 87 -8.18 -5.00 -5.39
CA PHE A 87 -7.67 -6.04 -6.26
C PHE A 87 -6.46 -5.49 -7.00
N GLY A 88 -5.37 -6.24 -7.03
CA GLY A 88 -4.15 -5.90 -7.73
C GLY A 88 -3.59 -7.12 -8.42
N ILE A 89 -3.09 -6.95 -9.64
CA ILE A 89 -2.30 -7.97 -10.31
C ILE A 89 -1.07 -7.31 -10.93
N ILE A 90 0.08 -7.94 -10.76
CA ILE A 90 1.32 -7.60 -11.45
C ILE A 90 1.75 -8.78 -12.28
N ARG A 91 2.16 -8.54 -13.53
CA ARG A 91 2.69 -9.54 -14.43
C ARG A 91 4.07 -9.09 -14.93
N PRO A 92 5.15 -9.76 -14.49
CA PRO A 92 6.48 -9.55 -15.06
C PRO A 92 6.49 -9.91 -16.55
N VAL A 93 7.18 -9.09 -17.34
CA VAL A 93 7.34 -9.26 -18.78
C VAL A 93 8.81 -9.14 -19.17
N LYS A 94 9.19 -9.85 -20.23
CA LYS A 94 10.52 -9.73 -20.82
C LYS A 94 10.48 -8.69 -21.94
N MET A 95 11.37 -7.71 -21.88
CA MET A 95 11.53 -6.69 -22.91
C MET A 95 13.02 -6.57 -23.22
N ALA A 96 13.39 -6.47 -24.50
CA ALA A 96 14.80 -6.43 -24.90
C ALA A 96 15.56 -5.23 -24.29
N GLN A 97 14.84 -4.14 -24.03
CA GLN A 97 15.35 -2.86 -23.54
C GLN A 97 15.55 -2.85 -22.02
N PHE A 98 14.92 -3.75 -21.26
CA PHE A 98 14.90 -3.72 -19.80
C PHE A 98 15.22 -5.09 -19.22
N GLN A 99 16.13 -5.14 -18.23
CA GLN A 99 16.44 -6.40 -17.53
C GLN A 99 15.21 -6.96 -16.80
N ARG A 100 14.37 -6.07 -16.29
CA ARG A 100 13.11 -6.41 -15.61
C ARG A 100 12.07 -5.38 -16.00
N ALA A 101 10.88 -5.84 -16.37
CA ALA A 101 9.72 -5.00 -16.58
C ALA A 101 8.47 -5.74 -16.10
N ALA A 102 7.43 -4.99 -15.76
CA ALA A 102 6.14 -5.56 -15.39
C ALA A 102 5.01 -4.60 -15.74
N TYR A 103 3.87 -5.18 -16.11
CA TYR A 103 2.59 -4.48 -16.13
C TYR A 103 1.84 -4.76 -14.84
N GLY A 104 0.94 -3.86 -14.45
CA GLY A 104 0.00 -4.14 -13.38
C GLY A 104 -1.35 -3.49 -13.58
N VAL A 105 -2.36 -4.06 -12.95
CA VAL A 105 -3.72 -3.54 -12.91
C VAL A 105 -4.14 -3.44 -11.46
N SER A 106 -4.69 -2.29 -11.08
CA SER A 106 -5.23 -2.04 -9.73
C SER A 106 -6.71 -1.72 -9.82
N PHE A 107 -7.46 -2.12 -8.79
CA PHE A 107 -8.83 -1.74 -8.58
C PHE A 107 -9.07 -1.50 -7.10
N THR A 108 -9.73 -0.40 -6.78
CA THR A 108 -10.11 0.00 -5.42
C THR A 108 -11.57 0.36 -5.43
N TYR A 109 -12.32 -0.14 -4.46
CA TYR A 109 -13.73 0.19 -4.25
C TYR A 109 -13.92 0.55 -2.78
N LEU A 110 -14.41 1.76 -2.51
CA LEU A 110 -14.83 2.22 -1.20
C LEU A 110 -16.36 2.21 -1.16
N SER A 111 -16.89 1.59 -0.10
CA SER A 111 -18.31 1.62 0.21
C SER A 111 -18.51 2.35 1.53
N ILE A 112 -19.33 3.40 1.50
CA ILE A 112 -19.80 4.08 2.69
C ILE A 112 -21.28 3.69 2.83
N PRO A 113 -21.67 3.05 3.95
CA PRO A 113 -23.07 2.69 4.17
C PRO A 113 -23.93 3.94 4.15
N GLY A 114 -25.13 3.81 3.58
CA GLY A 114 -25.99 4.96 3.42
C GLY A 114 -26.50 5.51 4.74
N ILE A 115 -26.53 6.85 4.79
CA ILE A 115 -27.09 7.59 5.90
C ILE A 115 -28.57 7.84 5.60
N GLU A 116 -29.43 7.66 6.60
CA GLU A 116 -30.85 8.01 6.45
C GLU A 116 -30.98 9.53 6.30
N GLY A 117 -31.44 9.96 5.13
CA GLY A 117 -31.76 11.36 4.86
C GLY A 117 -32.98 11.77 5.67
N MET A 118 -32.95 12.98 6.22
CA MET A 118 -34.10 13.59 6.89
C MET A 118 -34.45 14.92 6.23
N ASP A 119 -35.73 15.23 6.10
CA ASP A 119 -36.18 16.58 5.74
C ASP A 119 -36.10 17.54 6.93
N ALA A 120 -36.44 18.81 6.72
CA ALA A 120 -36.48 19.84 7.78
C ALA A 120 -37.46 19.51 8.93
N ASN A 121 -38.41 18.59 8.69
CA ASN A 121 -39.41 18.13 9.65
C ASN A 121 -39.03 16.78 10.29
N LYS A 122 -37.81 16.27 10.05
CA LYS A 122 -37.29 14.98 10.50
C LYS A 122 -38.02 13.76 9.91
N ASN A 123 -38.70 13.91 8.78
CA ASN A 123 -39.23 12.76 8.06
C ASN A 123 -38.13 12.11 7.22
N PRO A 124 -38.05 10.77 7.15
CA PRO A 124 -37.09 10.07 6.29
C PRO A 124 -37.30 10.43 4.81
N THR A 125 -36.24 10.84 4.13
CA THR A 125 -36.23 11.16 2.69
C THR A 125 -35.57 10.07 1.83
N GLY A 126 -35.18 8.95 2.45
CA GLY A 126 -34.52 7.81 1.82
C GLY A 126 -33.05 7.67 2.25
N THR A 127 -32.39 6.61 1.78
CA THR A 127 -30.99 6.31 2.12
C THR A 127 -30.04 6.99 1.13
N LEU A 128 -29.06 7.73 1.64
CA LEU A 128 -28.01 8.38 0.86
C LEU A 128 -26.73 7.56 0.90
N ASP A 129 -26.58 6.64 -0.05
CA ASP A 129 -25.36 5.86 -0.22
C ASP A 129 -24.25 6.66 -0.91
N ALA A 130 -23.00 6.38 -0.56
CA ALA A 130 -21.83 6.87 -1.28
C ALA A 130 -20.87 5.73 -1.60
N ASN A 131 -20.42 5.69 -2.85
CA ASN A 131 -19.38 4.76 -3.26
C ASN A 131 -18.37 5.43 -4.20
N SER A 132 -17.13 5.00 -4.05
CA SER A 132 -16.00 5.51 -4.83
C SER A 132 -15.21 4.34 -5.39
N MET A 133 -14.76 4.47 -6.63
CA MET A 133 -13.94 3.45 -7.26
C MET A 133 -12.80 4.07 -8.06
N ALA A 134 -11.66 3.38 -8.06
CA ALA A 134 -10.53 3.71 -8.90
C ALA A 134 -9.99 2.44 -9.56
N GLY A 135 -9.88 2.45 -10.88
CA GLY A 135 -9.18 1.43 -11.66
C GLY A 135 -7.90 2.00 -12.26
N GLY A 136 -6.81 1.26 -12.21
CA GLY A 136 -5.51 1.72 -12.69
C GLY A 136 -4.77 0.70 -13.56
N PHE A 137 -3.97 1.21 -14.48
CA PHE A 137 -3.00 0.45 -15.25
C PHE A 137 -1.60 1.01 -15.01
N ALA A 138 -0.66 0.14 -14.67
CA ALA A 138 0.70 0.49 -14.32
C ALA A 138 1.72 -0.21 -15.22
N PHE A 139 2.84 0.47 -15.43
CA PHE A 139 4.03 -0.09 -16.03
C PHE A 139 5.24 0.28 -15.18
N GLY A 140 6.14 -0.67 -14.97
CA GLY A 140 7.38 -0.46 -14.24
C GLY A 140 8.53 -1.20 -14.90
N ALA A 141 9.72 -0.62 -14.85
CA ALA A 141 10.93 -1.18 -15.42
C ALA A 141 12.16 -0.91 -14.58
N ALA A 142 13.12 -1.83 -14.62
CA ALA A 142 14.47 -1.64 -14.11
C ALA A 142 15.31 -0.90 -15.17
N VAL A 143 15.73 0.32 -14.85
CA VAL A 143 16.66 1.12 -15.66
C VAL A 143 18.10 0.67 -15.42
N THR A 144 18.41 0.34 -14.16
CA THR A 144 19.63 -0.36 -13.76
C THR A 144 19.26 -1.52 -12.82
N PRO A 145 20.18 -2.44 -12.48
CA PRO A 145 19.90 -3.47 -11.48
C PRO A 145 19.42 -2.91 -10.12
N GLU A 146 19.91 -1.72 -9.77
CA GLU A 146 19.61 -1.03 -8.52
C GLU A 146 18.45 -0.05 -8.64
N VAL A 147 18.12 0.47 -9.83
CA VAL A 147 17.08 1.50 -10.02
C VAL A 147 15.91 0.97 -10.82
N THR A 148 14.71 1.02 -10.22
CA THR A 148 13.44 0.81 -10.92
C THR A 148 12.66 2.11 -10.99
N VAL A 149 11.91 2.28 -12.07
CA VAL A 149 10.96 3.38 -12.27
C VAL A 149 9.61 2.81 -12.64
N GLY A 150 8.54 3.55 -12.39
CA GLY A 150 7.20 3.13 -12.78
C GLY A 150 6.22 4.28 -12.88
N ALA A 151 5.15 4.04 -13.62
CA ALA A 151 4.06 4.97 -13.81
C ALA A 151 2.72 4.21 -13.75
N GLN A 152 1.67 4.89 -13.33
CA GLN A 152 0.30 4.38 -13.35
C GLN A 152 -0.66 5.45 -13.83
N ALA A 153 -1.62 5.07 -14.66
CA ALA A 153 -2.78 5.89 -14.98
C ALA A 153 -4.01 5.30 -14.31
N LYS A 154 -4.84 6.14 -13.69
CA LYS A 154 -6.04 5.76 -12.95
C LYS A 154 -7.26 6.47 -13.50
N MET A 155 -8.37 5.75 -13.60
CA MET A 155 -9.69 6.28 -13.82
C MET A 155 -10.46 6.20 -12.49
N ILE A 156 -11.05 7.33 -12.11
CA ILE A 156 -11.75 7.52 -10.84
C ILE A 156 -13.22 7.74 -11.14
N ARG A 157 -14.09 7.14 -10.33
CA ARG A 157 -15.52 7.42 -10.34
C ARG A 157 -16.04 7.47 -8.91
N GLU A 158 -16.77 8.53 -8.60
CA GLU A 158 -17.47 8.65 -7.32
C GLU A 158 -18.95 8.88 -7.56
N LYS A 159 -19.76 8.34 -6.67
CA LYS A 159 -21.18 8.66 -6.54
C LYS A 159 -21.44 9.06 -5.10
N LEU A 160 -21.96 10.27 -4.93
CA LEU A 160 -22.42 10.78 -3.64
C LEU A 160 -23.90 11.08 -3.80
N ALA A 161 -24.76 10.29 -3.14
CA ALA A 161 -26.21 10.40 -3.28
C ALA A 161 -26.66 10.33 -4.75
N THR A 162 -27.21 11.42 -5.30
CA THR A 162 -27.69 11.52 -6.69
C THR A 162 -26.61 11.98 -7.67
N GLU A 163 -25.53 12.55 -7.17
CA GLU A 163 -24.46 13.11 -8.01
C GLU A 163 -23.39 12.08 -8.31
N SER A 164 -22.81 12.16 -9.51
CA SER A 164 -21.65 11.35 -9.87
C SER A 164 -20.59 12.16 -10.59
N GLY A 165 -19.34 11.79 -10.34
CA GLY A 165 -18.17 12.41 -10.93
C GLY A 165 -17.22 11.37 -11.49
N SER A 166 -16.51 11.72 -12.55
CA SER A 166 -15.41 10.93 -13.09
C SER A 166 -14.17 11.79 -13.28
N GLY A 167 -13.01 11.16 -13.16
CA GLY A 167 -11.73 11.84 -13.31
C GLY A 167 -10.61 10.87 -13.63
N PHE A 168 -9.44 11.44 -13.89
CA PHE A 168 -8.23 10.68 -14.15
C PHE A 168 -7.10 11.19 -13.26
N ALA A 169 -6.23 10.28 -12.86
CA ALA A 169 -5.05 10.61 -12.08
C ALA A 169 -3.86 9.77 -12.54
N PHE A 170 -2.66 10.25 -12.24
CA PHE A 170 -1.41 9.63 -12.60
C PHE A 170 -0.53 9.47 -11.37
N ASP A 171 0.16 8.35 -11.31
CA ASP A 171 1.22 8.12 -10.34
C ASP A 171 2.54 7.92 -11.06
N LEU A 172 3.62 8.39 -10.45
CA LEU A 172 4.98 8.19 -10.87
C LEU A 172 5.79 7.71 -9.68
N GLY A 173 6.76 6.83 -9.92
CA GLY A 173 7.58 6.27 -8.86
C GLY A 173 8.98 5.96 -9.32
N ALA A 174 9.91 6.01 -8.38
CA ALA A 174 11.25 5.47 -8.53
C ALA A 174 11.67 4.76 -7.24
N GLN A 175 12.49 3.73 -7.36
CA GLN A 175 13.11 3.04 -6.24
C GLN A 175 14.57 2.70 -6.54
N TYR A 176 15.42 2.96 -5.56
CA TYR A 176 16.80 2.53 -5.52
C TYR A 176 16.96 1.42 -4.48
N ARG A 177 17.69 0.35 -4.81
CA ARG A 177 18.02 -0.72 -3.86
C ARG A 177 19.41 -1.25 -4.15
N ARG A 178 20.29 -1.17 -3.16
CA ARG A 178 21.66 -1.70 -3.22
C ARG A 178 22.05 -2.29 -1.88
N ASP A 179 22.50 -3.53 -1.89
CA ASP A 179 22.88 -4.28 -0.70
C ASP A 179 21.75 -4.26 0.36
N ARG A 180 21.97 -3.55 1.46
CA ARG A 180 21.01 -3.40 2.56
C ARG A 180 20.19 -2.12 2.49
N LEU A 181 20.55 -1.19 1.60
CA LEU A 181 19.96 0.15 1.52
C LEU A 181 18.87 0.17 0.45
N GLY A 182 17.74 0.76 0.79
CA GLY A 182 16.67 1.10 -0.15
C GLY A 182 16.28 2.57 -0.01
N ALA A 183 15.87 3.16 -1.12
CA ALA A 183 15.22 4.46 -1.17
C ALA A 183 14.08 4.42 -2.18
N GLY A 184 13.03 5.19 -1.95
CA GLY A 184 11.88 5.27 -2.83
C GLY A 184 11.30 6.66 -2.83
N ILE A 185 10.85 7.10 -3.99
CA ILE A 185 10.05 8.31 -4.14
C ILE A 185 8.82 7.99 -5.00
N ALA A 186 7.70 8.61 -4.67
CA ALA A 186 6.47 8.50 -5.45
C ALA A 186 5.72 9.83 -5.45
N LEU A 187 5.15 10.15 -6.60
CA LEU A 187 4.11 11.14 -6.76
C LEU A 187 2.83 10.38 -7.06
N GLN A 188 1.79 10.56 -6.26
CA GLN A 188 0.53 9.85 -6.40
C GLN A 188 -0.62 10.84 -6.65
N HIS A 189 -1.59 10.39 -7.44
CA HIS A 189 -2.86 11.07 -7.70
C HIS A 189 -2.72 12.44 -8.39
N ALA A 190 -1.67 12.66 -9.17
CA ALA A 190 -1.49 13.89 -9.93
C ALA A 190 -2.47 13.91 -11.12
N GLY A 191 -3.20 15.00 -11.32
CA GLY A 191 -4.16 15.08 -12.42
C GLY A 191 -5.00 16.36 -12.38
N PRO A 192 -5.91 16.53 -13.35
CA PRO A 192 -6.84 17.64 -13.37
C PRO A 192 -7.81 17.59 -12.17
N ALA A 193 -8.44 18.72 -11.88
CA ALA A 193 -9.46 18.80 -10.83
C ALA A 193 -10.60 17.79 -11.09
N PHE A 194 -11.02 17.11 -10.03
CA PHE A 194 -12.17 16.22 -10.00
C PHE A 194 -13.46 17.02 -9.92
N LYS A 195 -14.47 16.63 -10.71
CA LYS A 195 -15.75 17.34 -10.77
C LYS A 195 -16.89 16.40 -10.39
N ILE A 196 -17.74 16.86 -9.49
CA ILE A 196 -18.97 16.17 -9.07
C ILE A 196 -20.03 17.21 -8.71
N GLY A 197 -21.27 17.03 -9.16
CA GLY A 197 -22.37 17.96 -8.86
C GLY A 197 -22.11 19.43 -9.21
N GLY A 198 -21.31 19.69 -10.26
CA GLY A 198 -20.94 21.05 -10.68
C GLY A 198 -19.82 21.70 -9.87
N VAL A 199 -19.36 21.08 -8.77
CA VAL A 199 -18.22 21.55 -7.97
C VAL A 199 -16.93 20.93 -8.52
N SER A 200 -15.89 21.76 -8.65
CA SER A 200 -14.57 21.34 -9.14
C SER A 200 -13.56 21.45 -8.01
N SER A 201 -12.97 20.32 -7.60
CA SER A 201 -12.00 20.25 -6.50
C SER A 201 -10.70 19.63 -6.99
N PRO A 202 -9.52 20.09 -6.52
CA PRO A 202 -8.25 19.45 -6.86
C PRO A 202 -8.21 18.00 -6.38
N LEU A 203 -7.45 17.15 -7.07
CA LEU A 203 -7.17 15.79 -6.60
C LEU A 203 -6.24 15.81 -5.37
N PRO A 204 -6.28 14.77 -4.53
CA PRO A 204 -5.44 14.69 -3.33
C PRO A 204 -4.04 14.23 -3.71
N MET A 205 -3.32 15.08 -4.45
CA MET A 205 -1.97 14.78 -4.90
C MET A 205 -1.06 14.57 -3.69
N LEU A 206 -0.24 13.54 -3.75
CA LEU A 206 0.57 13.08 -2.63
C LEU A 206 2.02 12.89 -3.05
N TYR A 207 2.92 13.60 -2.37
CA TYR A 207 4.35 13.35 -2.45
C TYR A 207 4.74 12.36 -1.36
N ARG A 208 5.46 11.30 -1.72
CA ARG A 208 5.97 10.30 -0.78
C ARG A 208 7.46 10.06 -1.04
N GLY A 209 8.24 10.02 0.03
CA GLY A 209 9.65 9.65 0.00
C GLY A 209 9.96 8.69 1.13
N GLY A 210 10.81 7.71 0.89
CA GLY A 210 11.10 6.66 1.84
C GLY A 210 12.52 6.15 1.79
N LEU A 211 13.02 5.68 2.92
CA LEU A 211 14.29 4.99 3.08
C LEU A 211 14.04 3.64 3.73
N SER A 212 14.83 2.65 3.39
CA SER A 212 14.83 1.35 4.06
C SER A 212 16.22 0.81 4.29
N TYR A 213 16.36 0.03 5.36
CA TYR A 213 17.61 -0.63 5.71
C TYR A 213 17.34 -2.05 6.20
N ALA A 214 17.97 -3.05 5.57
CA ALA A 214 17.97 -4.43 6.02
C ALA A 214 19.04 -4.59 7.12
N LEU A 215 18.66 -4.49 8.40
CA LEU A 215 19.59 -4.61 9.53
C LEU A 215 20.22 -6.01 9.56
N PHE A 216 19.40 -7.02 9.33
CA PHE A 216 19.77 -8.44 9.25
C PHE A 216 19.04 -9.08 8.06
N PRO A 217 19.47 -10.27 7.55
CA PRO A 217 18.91 -10.88 6.33
C PRO A 217 17.39 -11.10 6.31
N ARG A 218 16.72 -10.98 7.46
CA ARG A 218 15.28 -11.16 7.64
C ARG A 218 14.59 -10.01 8.35
N PHE A 219 15.28 -8.89 8.60
CA PHE A 219 14.69 -7.76 9.29
C PHE A 219 15.02 -6.45 8.57
N THR A 220 13.98 -5.75 8.14
CA THR A 220 14.05 -4.49 7.41
C THR A 220 13.34 -3.40 8.19
N MET A 221 14.00 -2.27 8.37
CA MET A 221 13.36 -1.04 8.85
C MET A 221 13.09 -0.10 7.69
N ALA A 222 12.03 0.69 7.80
CA ALA A 222 11.66 1.71 6.84
C ALA A 222 11.25 3.00 7.55
N LEU A 223 11.51 4.12 6.88
CA LEU A 223 11.11 5.46 7.27
C LEU A 223 10.56 6.15 6.02
N ASP A 224 9.31 6.59 6.06
CA ASP A 224 8.72 7.39 5.01
C ASP A 224 8.30 8.78 5.51
N GLY A 225 8.40 9.77 4.63
CA GLY A 225 7.71 11.04 4.74
C GLY A 225 6.66 11.14 3.63
N GLU A 226 5.50 11.67 3.95
CA GLU A 226 4.46 11.97 2.99
C GLU A 226 3.93 13.40 3.16
N LYS A 227 3.60 14.05 2.05
CA LYS A 227 2.98 15.37 2.02
C LYS A 227 1.85 15.37 1.00
N PRO A 228 0.58 15.25 1.45
CA PRO A 228 -0.57 15.57 0.63
C PRO A 228 -0.61 17.08 0.31
N THR A 229 -1.17 17.48 -0.81
CA THR A 229 -1.37 18.91 -1.13
C THR A 229 -2.47 19.57 -0.30
N ASP A 230 -3.32 18.76 0.33
CA ASP A 230 -4.51 19.16 1.08
C ASP A 230 -4.47 18.70 2.54
N ALA A 231 -3.27 18.49 3.10
CA ALA A 231 -3.08 18.17 4.51
C ALA A 231 -1.62 18.34 4.93
N ASP A 232 -1.37 18.30 6.24
CA ASP A 232 -0.03 18.38 6.80
C ASP A 232 0.88 17.21 6.39
N ALA A 233 2.19 17.46 6.42
CA ALA A 233 3.18 16.39 6.27
C ALA A 233 3.07 15.36 7.40
N ARG A 234 3.25 14.08 7.06
CA ARG A 234 3.29 12.98 8.03
C ARG A 234 4.56 12.16 7.83
N MET A 235 5.04 11.57 8.92
CA MET A 235 6.17 10.65 8.91
C MET A 235 5.67 9.26 9.31
N HIS A 236 6.32 8.23 8.84
CA HIS A 236 5.96 6.85 9.08
C HIS A 236 7.19 6.04 9.39
N VAL A 237 7.13 5.19 10.40
CA VAL A 237 8.22 4.27 10.75
C VAL A 237 7.67 2.86 10.74
N GLY A 238 8.41 1.93 10.14
CA GLY A 238 7.99 0.53 10.07
C GLY A 238 9.17 -0.44 10.20
N GLY A 239 8.88 -1.64 10.71
CA GLY A 239 9.82 -2.76 10.75
C GLY A 239 9.14 -4.05 10.30
N GLU A 240 9.74 -4.78 9.34
CA GLU A 240 9.31 -6.09 8.86
C GLU A 240 10.36 -7.12 9.25
N GLY A 241 9.95 -8.16 9.99
CA GLY A 241 10.79 -9.27 10.41
C GLY A 241 10.22 -10.61 9.96
N PHE A 242 11.04 -11.45 9.32
CA PHE A 242 10.69 -12.83 8.99
C PHE A 242 11.27 -13.78 10.03
N PHE A 243 10.42 -14.37 10.86
CA PHE A 243 10.83 -15.40 11.82
C PHE A 243 11.24 -16.68 11.08
N THR A 244 10.40 -17.09 10.14
CA THR A 244 10.70 -18.10 9.11
C THR A 244 10.51 -17.47 7.72
N PRO A 245 10.96 -18.11 6.63
CA PRO A 245 10.67 -17.64 5.27
C PRO A 245 9.16 -17.50 4.96
N THR A 246 8.30 -18.13 5.77
CA THR A 246 6.85 -18.16 5.62
C THR A 246 6.10 -17.27 6.61
N LEU A 247 6.70 -16.92 7.76
CA LEU A 247 6.05 -16.14 8.81
C LEU A 247 6.73 -14.78 8.99
N ALA A 248 5.96 -13.72 8.76
CA ALA A 248 6.38 -12.33 8.91
C ALA A 248 5.63 -11.66 10.05
N PHE A 249 6.36 -10.83 10.81
CA PHE A 249 5.81 -9.90 11.80
C PHE A 249 6.18 -8.49 11.41
N ARG A 250 5.25 -7.57 11.65
CA ARG A 250 5.40 -6.16 11.29
C ARG A 250 4.93 -5.28 12.42
N MET A 251 5.63 -4.19 12.61
CA MET A 251 5.22 -3.11 13.50
C MET A 251 5.42 -1.79 12.80
N GLY A 252 4.58 -0.82 13.10
CA GLY A 252 4.71 0.51 12.56
C GLY A 252 4.10 1.57 13.44
N PHE A 253 4.45 2.81 13.11
CA PHE A 253 3.95 3.99 13.77
C PHE A 253 3.75 5.13 12.76
N GLN A 254 2.56 5.71 12.77
CA GLN A 254 2.20 6.90 12.01
C GLN A 254 1.58 7.95 12.95
N PRO A 255 2.15 9.16 13.10
CA PRO A 255 1.57 10.18 13.96
C PRO A 255 0.16 10.57 13.51
N MET A 256 -0.77 10.55 14.45
CA MET A 256 -2.15 10.99 14.26
C MET A 256 -2.45 12.14 15.22
N LYS A 257 -3.05 13.22 14.72
CA LYS A 257 -3.42 14.39 15.53
C LYS A 257 -4.88 14.30 15.96
N ASN A 258 -5.17 14.64 17.21
CA ASN A 258 -6.53 14.76 17.75
C ASN A 258 -7.33 13.45 17.80
N VAL A 259 -6.65 12.29 17.94
CA VAL A 259 -7.30 10.96 17.88
C VAL A 259 -7.13 10.14 19.16
N GLY A 260 -6.69 10.78 20.26
CA GLY A 260 -6.50 10.12 21.55
C GLY A 260 -5.13 9.46 21.75
N SER A 261 -4.91 8.92 22.95
CA SER A 261 -3.67 8.23 23.31
C SER A 261 -3.57 6.87 22.61
N GLY A 262 -2.37 6.45 22.20
CA GLY A 262 -2.15 5.17 21.52
C GLY A 262 -2.55 5.12 20.04
N ALA A 263 -3.03 6.23 19.48
CA ALA A 263 -3.29 6.33 18.05
C ALA A 263 -1.97 6.22 17.24
N GLY A 264 -2.07 5.60 16.06
CA GLY A 264 -0.97 5.55 15.10
C GLY A 264 -0.10 4.31 15.16
N TYR A 265 -0.18 3.49 16.20
CA TYR A 265 0.52 2.21 16.23
C TYR A 265 -0.18 1.19 15.32
N SER A 266 0.64 0.44 14.58
CA SER A 266 0.17 -0.68 13.80
C SER A 266 0.97 -1.95 14.07
N LEU A 267 0.27 -3.08 13.95
CA LEU A 267 0.84 -4.41 14.05
C LEU A 267 0.34 -5.22 12.86
N GLY A 268 1.20 -6.03 12.28
CA GLY A 268 0.83 -6.93 11.19
C GLY A 268 1.49 -8.28 11.31
N PHE A 269 0.82 -9.29 10.77
CA PHE A 269 1.40 -10.61 10.58
C PHE A 269 1.14 -11.09 9.16
N GLY A 270 2.07 -11.86 8.63
CA GLY A 270 2.02 -12.42 7.29
C GLY A 270 2.36 -13.89 7.32
N PHE A 271 1.61 -14.68 6.56
CA PHE A 271 1.82 -16.10 6.36
C PHE A 271 1.95 -16.39 4.87
N LYS A 272 2.88 -17.27 4.49
CA LYS A 272 3.05 -17.73 3.11
C LYS A 272 3.09 -19.25 3.07
N GLY A 273 2.24 -19.85 2.23
CA GLY A 273 2.18 -21.30 2.03
C GLY A 273 2.36 -21.65 0.55
N VAL A 274 3.21 -22.63 0.27
CA VAL A 274 3.35 -23.19 -1.08
C VAL A 274 2.32 -24.30 -1.26
N VAL A 275 1.57 -24.25 -2.35
CA VAL A 275 0.56 -25.25 -2.71
C VAL A 275 0.81 -25.72 -4.14
N GLY A 276 0.65 -27.01 -4.39
CA GLY A 276 1.02 -27.64 -5.66
C GLY A 276 2.48 -28.09 -5.69
N GLY A 277 2.82 -28.88 -6.73
CA GLY A 277 4.12 -29.52 -6.87
C GLY A 277 4.17 -30.91 -6.26
N GLY A 278 3.11 -31.72 -6.46
CA GLY A 278 3.06 -33.13 -6.06
C GLY A 278 4.37 -33.85 -6.38
N ASP A 279 4.89 -34.62 -5.42
CA ASP A 279 6.16 -35.36 -5.41
C ASP A 279 7.44 -34.61 -5.86
N SER A 280 7.37 -33.34 -6.29
CA SER A 280 8.41 -32.70 -7.11
C SER A 280 9.36 -31.78 -6.34
N LEU A 281 9.41 -31.87 -5.01
CA LEU A 281 10.63 -31.52 -4.29
C LEU A 281 11.31 -32.71 -3.64
N GLY A 282 10.61 -33.86 -3.50
CA GLY A 282 11.20 -35.15 -3.10
C GLY A 282 12.02 -35.15 -1.80
N ASP A 283 11.98 -34.06 -1.02
CA ASP A 283 12.98 -33.76 0.03
C ASP A 283 12.42 -33.94 1.45
N GLY A 284 11.16 -34.34 1.58
CA GLY A 284 10.49 -34.54 2.87
C GLY A 284 10.29 -33.26 3.69
N LYS A 285 10.61 -32.08 3.13
CA LYS A 285 10.51 -30.82 3.85
C LYS A 285 9.08 -30.30 3.87
N THR A 286 8.61 -30.04 5.08
CA THR A 286 7.36 -29.35 5.36
C THR A 286 7.44 -27.88 4.93
N TRP A 287 6.30 -27.20 4.82
CA TRP A 287 6.27 -25.81 4.31
C TRP A 287 7.01 -24.82 5.22
N TRP A 288 7.19 -25.10 6.51
CA TRP A 288 7.94 -24.25 7.45
C TRP A 288 9.46 -24.46 7.42
N GLU A 289 9.93 -25.58 6.86
CA GLU A 289 11.36 -25.90 6.72
C GLU A 289 11.98 -25.33 5.44
N ARG A 290 11.16 -24.81 4.52
CA ARG A 290 11.59 -24.38 3.19
C ARG A 290 12.24 -23.01 3.21
N SER A 291 13.41 -22.91 2.59
CA SER A 291 14.09 -21.65 2.38
C SER A 291 13.38 -20.82 1.31
N GLN A 292 13.65 -19.51 1.28
CA GLN A 292 13.12 -18.64 0.23
C GLN A 292 13.55 -19.09 -1.18
N THR A 293 14.76 -19.63 -1.32
CA THR A 293 15.26 -20.19 -2.58
C THR A 293 14.46 -21.41 -3.02
N ASP A 294 14.09 -22.30 -2.09
CA ASP A 294 13.27 -23.48 -2.39
C ASP A 294 11.88 -23.08 -2.90
N ILE A 295 11.29 -22.05 -2.29
CA ILE A 295 10.01 -21.48 -2.70
C ILE A 295 10.11 -20.91 -4.12
N GLU A 296 11.13 -20.09 -4.40
CA GLU A 296 11.31 -19.51 -5.73
C GLU A 296 11.57 -20.57 -6.81
N TYR A 297 12.34 -21.62 -6.49
CA TYR A 297 12.58 -22.74 -7.38
C TYR A 297 11.27 -23.47 -7.74
N ALA A 298 10.43 -23.76 -6.73
CA ALA A 298 9.14 -24.41 -6.94
C ALA A 298 8.22 -23.58 -7.86
N LEU A 299 8.17 -22.25 -7.66
CA LEU A 299 7.37 -21.35 -8.49
C LEU A 299 7.89 -21.29 -9.94
N ARG A 300 9.22 -21.25 -10.14
CA ARG A 300 9.83 -21.26 -11.49
C ARG A 300 9.52 -22.55 -12.25
N GLY A 301 9.36 -23.67 -11.55
CA GLY A 301 8.93 -24.94 -12.11
C GLY A 301 7.48 -24.96 -12.63
N LYS A 302 6.69 -23.89 -12.38
CA LYS A 302 5.29 -23.70 -12.80
C LYS A 302 4.28 -24.75 -12.32
N ASN A 303 4.70 -25.66 -11.44
CA ASN A 303 3.84 -26.69 -10.87
C ASN A 303 3.37 -26.34 -9.44
N ALA A 304 3.79 -25.20 -8.91
CA ALA A 304 3.43 -24.71 -7.59
C ALA A 304 3.01 -23.24 -7.64
N PHE A 305 2.18 -22.86 -6.68
CA PHE A 305 1.77 -21.49 -6.42
C PHE A 305 1.96 -21.16 -4.95
N LEU A 306 2.25 -19.90 -4.66
CA LEU A 306 2.43 -19.39 -3.31
C LEU A 306 1.18 -18.61 -2.92
N ILE A 307 0.48 -19.07 -1.89
CA ILE A 307 -0.59 -18.31 -1.26
C ILE A 307 0.02 -17.50 -0.13
N SER A 308 -0.38 -16.23 -0.02
CA SER A 308 -0.08 -15.43 1.16
C SER A 308 -1.35 -14.94 1.85
N PHE A 309 -1.27 -14.79 3.15
CA PHE A 309 -2.27 -14.16 4.00
C PHE A 309 -1.54 -13.09 4.79
N ASP A 310 -1.98 -11.85 4.72
CA ASP A 310 -1.48 -10.79 5.57
C ASP A 310 -2.64 -10.11 6.29
N TYR A 311 -2.43 -9.81 7.56
CA TYR A 311 -3.35 -9.05 8.38
C TYR A 311 -2.62 -7.87 9.00
N ALA A 312 -3.31 -6.73 9.12
CA ALA A 312 -2.81 -5.59 9.86
C ALA A 312 -3.92 -4.90 10.66
N PHE A 313 -3.50 -4.46 11.83
CA PHE A 313 -4.25 -3.65 12.76
C PHE A 313 -3.64 -2.25 12.78
N LEU A 314 -4.49 -1.22 12.83
CA LEU A 314 -4.10 0.17 13.06
C LEU A 314 -5.01 0.78 14.12
N SER A 315 -4.43 1.35 15.16
CA SER A 315 -5.18 2.05 16.21
C SER A 315 -5.46 3.50 15.85
N PHE A 316 -6.72 3.93 16.00
CA PHE A 316 -7.12 5.33 15.99
C PHE A 316 -7.47 5.81 17.40
N GLY A 317 -6.77 5.31 18.42
CA GLY A 317 -6.95 5.74 19.82
C GLY A 317 -8.40 5.66 20.26
N ASP A 318 -9.01 6.83 20.49
CA ASP A 318 -10.37 6.95 21.04
C ASP A 318 -11.47 6.64 20.02
N PHE A 319 -11.15 6.62 18.71
CA PHE A 319 -12.12 6.58 17.61
C PHE A 319 -12.29 5.18 16.98
N SER A 320 -11.93 4.10 17.70
CA SER A 320 -11.92 2.69 17.24
C SER A 320 -10.68 2.30 16.42
N ASN A 321 -10.65 1.08 15.88
CA ASN A 321 -9.51 0.52 15.18
C ASN A 321 -9.89 0.07 13.78
N THR A 322 -8.91 0.06 12.87
CA THR A 322 -9.09 -0.45 11.52
C THR A 322 -8.42 -1.81 11.38
N HIS A 323 -9.10 -2.72 10.69
CA HIS A 323 -8.66 -4.08 10.43
C HIS A 323 -8.50 -4.30 8.93
N ARG A 324 -7.36 -4.85 8.52
CA ARG A 324 -7.03 -5.11 7.12
C ARG A 324 -6.65 -6.55 6.94
N LEU A 325 -7.20 -7.17 5.90
CA LEU A 325 -6.89 -8.53 5.49
C LEU A 325 -6.55 -8.49 3.99
N THR A 326 -5.43 -9.11 3.62
CA THR A 326 -5.09 -9.32 2.22
C THR A 326 -4.71 -10.76 1.96
N LEU A 327 -5.21 -11.31 0.86
CA LEU A 327 -4.80 -12.59 0.32
C LEU A 327 -3.98 -12.35 -0.93
N GLY A 328 -2.86 -13.07 -1.05
CA GLY A 328 -2.00 -13.02 -2.21
C GLY A 328 -1.87 -14.38 -2.88
N LEU A 329 -1.60 -14.37 -4.18
CA LEU A 329 -1.30 -15.55 -4.98
C LEU A 329 -0.14 -15.23 -5.92
N LYS A 330 0.96 -15.99 -5.84
CA LYS A 330 2.11 -15.85 -6.74
C LYS A 330 2.40 -17.11 -7.54
N PHE A 331 2.75 -16.94 -8.82
CA PHE A 331 3.08 -18.01 -9.78
C PHE A 331 3.89 -17.51 -10.99
#